data_AF-A0A967SP23-F1
#
_entry.id   AF-A0A967SP23-F1
#
_cell.length_a   1.000
_cell.length_b   1.000
_cell.length_c   1.000
_cell.angle_alpha   90.00
_cell.angle_beta   90.00
_cell.angle_gamma   90.00
#
_symmetry.space_group_name_H-M   'P 1'
#
loop_
_entity.id
_entity.type
_entity.pdbx_description
1 polymer ?
#
loop_
_entity_poly.entity_id
_entity_poly.type
_entity_poly.pdbx_seq_one_letter_code
_entity_poly.pdbx_strand_id
1 'polypeptide(L)'
;MQDVESNYETELFRSLIDRAVSVIGAEYDPGEAGVSYRVLADHARAVAFLLADGVFPTNEGRGYVLRRILRRAVRHAWLLGRREPTL
;
A
#
# COMPACT_ATOMS: atom_id res chain seq x y z
N MET A 1 -11.02 -6.35 -20.72
CA MET A 1 -11.24 -6.28 -19.25
C MET A 1 -10.95 -7.67 -18.69
N GLN A 2 -10.36 -7.79 -17.50
CA GLN A 2 -9.85 -9.06 -16.96
C GLN A 2 -10.93 -9.96 -16.30
N ASP A 3 -12.22 -9.62 -16.45
CA ASP A 3 -13.36 -10.39 -15.89
C ASP A 3 -13.23 -10.73 -14.40
N VAL A 4 -12.87 -9.71 -13.60
CA VAL A 4 -12.69 -9.81 -12.15
C VAL A 4 -13.66 -8.87 -11.42
N GLU A 5 -14.05 -9.25 -10.21
CA GLU A 5 -15.03 -8.49 -9.42
C GLU A 5 -14.41 -7.29 -8.70
N SER A 6 -13.08 -7.25 -8.59
CA SER A 6 -12.33 -6.21 -7.90
C SER A 6 -11.10 -5.73 -8.67
N ASN A 7 -10.82 -4.43 -8.60
CA ASN A 7 -9.58 -3.86 -9.11
C ASN A 7 -8.34 -4.52 -8.47
N TYR A 8 -8.45 -4.99 -7.23
CA TYR A 8 -7.34 -5.62 -6.50
C TYR A 8 -7.01 -7.03 -7.00
N GLU A 9 -7.88 -7.64 -7.80
CA GLU A 9 -7.67 -8.95 -8.42
C GLU A 9 -7.01 -8.85 -9.80
N THR A 10 -6.93 -7.63 -10.35
CA THR A 10 -6.19 -7.41 -11.59
C THR A 10 -4.71 -7.71 -11.41
N GLU A 11 -4.04 -8.11 -12.49
CA GLU A 11 -2.61 -8.45 -12.48
C GLU A 11 -1.73 -7.32 -11.91
N LEU A 12 -2.11 -6.07 -12.18
CA LEU A 12 -1.43 -4.87 -11.68
C LEU A 12 -1.44 -4.77 -10.15
N PHE A 13 -2.56 -5.08 -9.51
CA PHE A 13 -2.64 -5.03 -8.04
C PHE A 13 -2.19 -6.33 -7.38
N ARG A 14 -2.45 -7.48 -8.02
CA ARG A 14 -2.05 -8.79 -7.51
C ARG A 14 -0.53 -8.85 -7.28
N SER A 15 0.26 -8.39 -8.25
CA SER A 15 1.72 -8.32 -8.12
C SER A 15 2.20 -7.46 -6.94
N LEU A 16 1.50 -6.36 -6.64
CA LEU A 16 1.82 -5.50 -5.50
C LEU A 16 1.38 -6.11 -4.17
N ILE A 17 0.24 -6.80 -4.16
CA ILE A 17 -0.24 -7.55 -2.99
C ILE A 17 0.73 -8.69 -2.68
N ASP A 18 1.19 -9.43 -3.69
CA ASP A 18 2.19 -10.49 -3.51
C ASP A 18 3.51 -9.93 -2.95
N ARG A 19 3.91 -8.74 -3.39
CA ARG A 19 5.07 -8.06 -2.81
C ARG A 19 4.81 -7.65 -1.35
N ALA A 20 3.62 -7.16 -1.03
CA ALA A 20 3.24 -6.83 0.33
C ALA A 20 3.27 -8.07 1.23
N VAL A 21 2.74 -9.22 0.79
CA VAL A 21 2.83 -10.53 1.47
C VAL A 21 4.29 -10.88 1.77
N SER A 22 5.17 -10.78 0.76
CA SER A 22 6.60 -11.05 0.93
C SER A 22 7.28 -10.11 1.96
N VAL A 23 6.90 -8.83 2.00
CA VAL A 23 7.46 -7.85 2.95
C VAL A 23 6.95 -8.07 4.38
N ILE A 24 5.66 -8.39 4.52
CA ILE A 24 5.03 -8.64 5.82
C ILE A 24 5.47 -9.98 6.41
N GLY A 25 5.65 -11.01 5.56
CA GLY A 25 5.99 -12.37 5.98
C GLY A 25 4.79 -13.18 6.46
N ALA A 26 3.57 -12.82 6.05
CA ALA A 26 2.34 -13.54 6.36
C ALA A 26 1.46 -13.66 5.11
N GLU A 27 0.60 -14.68 5.08
CA GLU A 27 -0.27 -14.97 3.93
C GLU A 27 -1.33 -13.88 3.71
N TYR A 28 -1.77 -13.75 2.46
CA TYR A 28 -2.87 -12.86 2.09
C TYR A 28 -4.22 -13.55 2.36
N ASP A 29 -5.06 -12.87 3.14
CA ASP A 29 -6.47 -13.24 3.32
C ASP A 29 -7.34 -12.42 2.37
N PRO A 30 -8.18 -13.02 1.51
CA PRO A 30 -9.10 -12.24 0.66
C PRO A 30 -10.19 -11.48 1.45
N GLY A 31 -10.48 -11.88 2.69
CA GLY A 31 -11.49 -11.29 3.57
C GLY A 31 -11.08 -9.97 4.23
N GLU A 32 -11.46 -9.80 5.50
CA GLU A 32 -11.26 -8.55 6.24
C GLU A 32 -9.77 -8.27 6.51
N ALA A 33 -8.97 -9.30 6.83
CA ALA A 33 -7.54 -9.12 7.05
C ALA A 33 -6.79 -8.70 5.75
N GLY A 34 -7.36 -9.02 4.58
CA GLY A 34 -6.89 -8.56 3.28
C GLY A 34 -6.91 -7.06 3.05
N VAL A 35 -7.76 -6.34 3.79
CA VAL A 35 -7.89 -4.88 3.66
C VAL A 35 -6.54 -4.19 3.87
N SER A 36 -5.76 -4.64 4.86
CA SER A 36 -4.47 -4.01 5.15
C SER A 36 -3.44 -4.22 4.04
N TYR A 37 -3.44 -5.38 3.38
CA TYR A 37 -2.59 -5.63 2.21
C TYR A 37 -3.00 -4.77 1.02
N ARG A 38 -4.31 -4.66 0.75
CA ARG A 38 -4.86 -3.80 -0.31
C ARG A 38 -4.50 -2.32 -0.08
N VAL A 39 -4.62 -1.84 1.16
CA VAL A 39 -4.23 -0.47 1.53
C VAL A 39 -2.71 -0.26 1.37
N LEU A 40 -1.89 -1.22 1.79
CA LEU A 40 -0.44 -1.13 1.65
C LEU A 40 -0.02 -1.06 0.17
N ALA A 41 -0.58 -1.93 -0.68
CA ALA A 41 -0.30 -1.98 -2.11
C ALA A 41 -0.73 -0.69 -2.85
N ASP A 42 -1.95 -0.19 -2.58
CA ASP A 42 -2.45 1.05 -3.17
C ASP A 42 -1.61 2.27 -2.74
N HIS A 43 -1.30 2.36 -1.45
CA HIS A 43 -0.51 3.48 -0.94
C HIS A 43 0.96 3.43 -1.39
N ALA A 44 1.54 2.24 -1.59
CA ALA A 44 2.86 2.11 -2.20
C ALA A 44 2.91 2.76 -3.59
N ARG A 45 1.88 2.51 -4.42
CA ARG A 45 1.76 3.17 -5.74
C ARG A 45 1.65 4.67 -5.61
N ALA A 46 0.73 5.15 -4.78
CA ALA A 46 0.49 6.58 -4.62
C ALA A 46 1.75 7.32 -4.14
N VAL A 47 2.48 6.74 -3.17
CA VAL A 47 3.76 7.27 -2.70
C VAL A 47 4.80 7.29 -3.82
N ALA A 48 4.95 6.20 -4.57
CA ALA A 48 5.92 6.13 -5.66
C ALA A 48 5.67 7.19 -6.75
N PHE A 49 4.43 7.36 -7.20
CA PHE A 49 4.08 8.36 -8.21
C PHE A 49 4.26 9.79 -7.69
N LEU A 50 3.82 10.08 -6.46
CA LEU A 50 4.00 11.42 -5.87
C LEU A 50 5.48 11.78 -5.73
N LEU A 51 6.32 10.84 -5.29
CA LEU A 51 7.76 11.05 -5.22
C LEU A 51 8.38 11.26 -6.62
N ALA A 52 7.95 10.47 -7.62
CA ALA A 52 8.39 10.62 -9.00
C ALA A 52 8.03 11.99 -9.59
N ASP A 53 6.88 12.56 -9.19
CA ASP A 53 6.42 13.90 -9.59
C ASP A 53 7.06 15.04 -8.78
N GLY A 54 8.06 14.74 -7.95
CA GLY A 54 8.77 15.74 -7.14
C GLY A 54 8.00 16.24 -5.91
N VAL A 55 6.96 15.52 -5.48
CA VAL A 55 6.27 15.79 -4.21
C VAL A 55 7.01 15.07 -3.09
N PHE A 56 7.54 15.84 -2.15
CA PHE A 56 8.21 15.31 -0.96
C PHE A 56 7.37 15.50 0.31
N PRO A 57 7.53 14.68 1.36
CA PRO A 57 6.75 14.81 2.58
C PRO A 57 6.99 16.16 3.29
N THR A 58 5.93 16.94 3.52
CA THR A 58 5.98 18.23 4.23
C THR A 58 4.81 18.34 5.23
N ASN A 59 4.71 19.46 5.94
CA ASN A 59 3.60 19.73 6.87
C ASN A 59 2.35 20.33 6.18
N GLU A 60 2.44 20.73 4.90
CA GLU A 60 1.37 21.46 4.20
C GLU A 60 1.19 21.01 2.74
N GLY A 61 0.07 21.39 2.12
CA GLY A 61 -0.19 21.16 0.69
C GLY A 61 -0.08 19.69 0.26
N ARG A 62 0.48 19.45 -0.93
CA ARG A 62 0.63 18.09 -1.50
C ARG A 62 1.57 17.20 -0.66
N GLY A 63 2.61 17.78 -0.07
CA GLY A 63 3.55 17.05 0.78
C GLY A 63 2.92 16.55 2.08
N TYR A 64 1.94 17.29 2.62
CA TYR A 64 1.13 16.82 3.76
C TYR A 64 0.26 15.60 3.39
N VAL A 65 -0.37 15.64 2.22
CA VAL A 65 -1.16 14.51 1.72
C VAL A 65 -0.29 13.27 1.53
N LEU A 66 0.88 13.41 0.87
CA LEU A 66 1.85 12.33 0.74
C LEU A 66 2.24 11.74 2.10
N ARG A 67 2.57 12.62 3.07
CA ARG A 67 2.91 12.18 4.43
C ARG A 67 1.79 11.36 5.07
N ARG A 68 0.52 11.75 4.89
CA ARG A 68 -0.63 11.01 5.43
C ARG A 68 -0.80 9.64 4.77
N ILE A 69 -0.65 9.55 3.46
CA ILE A 69 -0.71 8.30 2.71
C ILE A 69 0.40 7.35 3.19
N LEU A 70 1.65 7.82 3.26
CA LEU A 70 2.80 7.06 3.75
C LEU A 70 2.56 6.54 5.18
N ARG A 71 2.12 7.41 6.10
CA ARG A 71 1.82 7.02 7.49
C ARG A 71 0.69 6.00 7.59
N ARG A 72 -0.34 6.12 6.74
CA ARG A 72 -1.43 5.14 6.70
C ARG A 72 -0.94 3.79 6.20
N ALA A 73 -0.08 3.76 5.18
CA ALA A 73 0.53 2.53 4.68
C ALA A 73 1.33 1.82 5.79
N VAL A 74 2.22 2.56 6.47
CA VAL A 74 3.01 2.05 7.60
C VAL A 74 2.11 1.55 8.74
N ARG A 75 1.02 2.26 9.06
CA ARG A 75 0.04 1.80 10.07
C ARG A 75 -0.55 0.45 9.68
N HIS A 76 -0.96 0.25 8.43
CA HIS A 76 -1.53 -1.03 8.00
C HIS A 76 -0.50 -2.16 8.03
N ALA A 77 0.76 -1.90 7.69
CA ALA A 77 1.82 -2.88 7.89
C ALA A 77 2.03 -3.21 9.39
N TRP A 78 1.88 -2.22 10.27
CA TRP A 78 1.93 -2.42 11.72
C TRP A 78 0.75 -3.26 12.23
N LEU A 79 -0.46 -3.08 11.69
CA LEU A 79 -1.62 -3.92 11.99
C LEU A 79 -1.41 -5.37 11.54
N LEU A 80 -0.64 -5.58 10.47
CA LEU A 80 -0.21 -6.90 10.00
C LEU A 80 0.99 -7.47 10.77
N GLY A 81 1.42 -6.82 11.86
CA GLY A 81 2.48 -7.32 12.74
C GLY A 81 3.90 -6.90 12.37
N ARG A 82 4.12 -6.20 11.25
CA ARG A 82 5.46 -5.73 10.89
C ARG A 82 5.90 -4.56 11.77
N ARG A 83 7.14 -4.60 12.27
CA ARG A 83 7.75 -3.59 13.16
C ARG A 83 8.99 -2.92 12.59
N GLU A 84 9.38 -3.31 11.39
CA GLU A 84 10.50 -2.76 10.64
C GLU A 84 10.01 -1.76 9.58
N PRO A 85 10.91 -0.94 9.00
CA PRO A 85 10.59 -0.18 7.80
C PRO A 85 10.00 -1.05 6.69
N THR A 86 8.96 -0.55 6.02
CA THR A 86 8.11 -1.31 5.06
C THR A 86 7.93 -0.66 3.71
N LEU A 87 8.06 0.66 3.64
CA LEU A 87 7.74 1.49 2.49
C LEU A 87 8.83 2.54 2.31
#